data_AF-A0A966PD99-F1
#
_entry.id   AF-A0A966PD99-F1
#
_cell.length_a   1.000
_cell.length_b   1.000
_cell.length_c   1.000
_cell.angle_alpha   90.00
_cell.angle_beta   90.00
_cell.angle_gamma   90.00
#
_symmetry.space_group_name_H-M   'P 1'
#
loop_
_entity.id
_entity.type
_entity.pdbx_description
1 polymer ?
#
loop_
_entity_poly.entity_id
_entity_poly.type
_entity_poly.pdbx_seq_one_letter_code
_entity_poly.pdbx_strand_id
1 'polypeptide(L)'
;LPNSNIFIAQTNNATYGRSAQSTQQLQITRSRALEYHRSIASISTVGVSAMIDPHGRILQRVRPYTTASMTQTLALYQGESPAHHNGLWVEYGSLIVAGLAALSRSRSRLRR
;
A
#
# COMPACT_ATOMS: atom_id res chain seq x y z
N LEU A 1 -4.78 -7.43 -12.20
CA LEU A 1 -3.96 -8.64 -11.84
C LEU A 1 -4.89 -9.79 -11.42
N PRO A 2 -5.62 -10.40 -12.36
CA PRO A 2 -6.70 -11.33 -12.01
C PRO A 2 -6.20 -12.70 -11.50
N ASN A 3 -5.01 -13.12 -11.93
CA ASN A 3 -4.49 -14.49 -11.68
C ASN A 3 -3.45 -14.58 -10.54
N SER A 4 -3.10 -13.46 -9.90
CA SER A 4 -2.24 -13.48 -8.71
C SER A 4 -3.13 -13.58 -7.47
N ASN A 5 -2.77 -14.41 -6.50
CA ASN A 5 -3.57 -14.64 -5.28
C ASN A 5 -2.87 -14.21 -3.98
N ILE A 6 -1.57 -13.89 -4.05
CA ILE A 6 -0.71 -13.40 -2.96
C ILE A 6 0.45 -12.58 -3.56
N PHE A 7 1.01 -11.64 -2.79
CA PHE A 7 2.25 -10.95 -3.15
C PHE A 7 3.41 -11.27 -2.21
N ILE A 8 4.62 -11.24 -2.77
CA ILE A 8 5.87 -11.34 -2.03
C ILE A 8 6.71 -10.12 -2.40
N ALA A 9 7.08 -9.32 -1.39
CA ALA A 9 7.91 -8.14 -1.54
C ALA A 9 9.24 -8.38 -0.84
N GLN A 10 10.27 -8.72 -1.62
CA GLN A 10 11.64 -8.88 -1.12
C GLN A 10 12.37 -7.53 -1.21
N THR A 11 13.08 -7.13 -0.15
CA THR A 11 13.83 -5.86 -0.13
C THR A 11 15.11 -5.94 0.71
N ASN A 12 16.07 -5.07 0.40
CA ASN A 12 17.23 -4.83 1.24
C ASN A 12 17.25 -3.35 1.66
N ASN A 13 16.99 -3.11 2.95
CA ASN A 13 16.95 -1.76 3.51
C ASN A 13 18.26 -1.36 4.22
N ALA A 14 19.39 -2.04 3.92
CA ALA A 14 20.68 -1.80 4.58
C ALA A 14 21.16 -0.36 4.46
N THR A 15 21.07 0.22 3.26
CA THR A 15 21.57 1.56 2.95
C THR A 15 20.85 2.66 3.75
N TYR A 16 19.62 2.38 4.21
CA TYR A 16 18.84 3.32 5.02
C TYR A 16 19.14 3.23 6.52
N GLY A 17 20.00 2.32 6.94
CA GLY A 17 20.45 2.23 8.33
C GLY A 17 19.29 2.10 9.32
N ARG A 18 19.47 2.72 10.49
CA ARG A 18 18.46 2.79 11.56
C ARG A 18 17.41 3.89 11.37
N SER A 19 17.25 4.41 10.15
CA SER A 19 16.23 5.41 9.85
C SER A 19 14.81 4.82 9.84
N ALA A 20 13.82 5.71 9.79
CA ALA A 20 12.40 5.32 9.67
C ALA A 20 12.01 4.79 8.28
N GLN A 21 12.93 4.78 7.30
CA GLN A 21 12.57 4.45 5.92
C GLN A 21 11.97 3.03 5.81
N SER A 22 12.54 2.04 6.51
CA SER A 22 12.03 0.67 6.45
C SER A 22 10.62 0.54 7.05
N THR A 23 10.27 1.37 8.04
CA THR A 23 8.90 1.38 8.59
C THR A 23 7.94 2.12 7.67
N GLN A 24 8.39 3.17 6.98
CA GLN A 24 7.61 3.87 5.95
C GLN A 24 7.29 2.96 4.76
N GLN A 25 8.29 2.22 4.26
CA GLN A 25 8.06 1.21 3.22
C GLN A 25 7.05 0.16 3.67
N LEU A 26 7.12 -0.31 4.93
CA LEU A 26 6.12 -1.23 5.45
C LEU A 26 4.70 -0.63 5.42
N GLN A 27 4.53 0.65 5.75
CA GLN A 27 3.21 1.30 5.63
C GLN A 27 2.71 1.35 4.19
N ILE A 28 3.60 1.62 3.23
CA ILE A 28 3.27 1.57 1.80
C ILE A 28 2.82 0.14 1.43
N THR A 29 3.56 -0.89 1.86
CA THR A 29 3.19 -2.28 1.60
C THR A 29 1.84 -2.64 2.20
N ARG A 30 1.52 -2.18 3.42
CA ARG A 30 0.19 -2.38 4.02
C ARG A 30 -0.92 -1.73 3.21
N SER A 31 -0.69 -0.53 2.69
CA SER A 31 -1.64 0.15 1.81
C SER A 31 -1.88 -0.65 0.53
N ARG A 32 -0.82 -1.20 -0.08
CA ARG A 32 -0.95 -2.06 -1.27
C ARG A 32 -1.72 -3.35 -0.98
N ALA A 33 -1.53 -3.96 0.20
CA ALA A 33 -2.29 -5.15 0.58
C ALA A 33 -3.80 -4.88 0.58
N LEU A 34 -4.20 -3.75 1.18
CA LEU A 34 -5.59 -3.27 1.21
C LEU A 34 -6.12 -2.97 -0.20
N GLU A 35 -5.34 -2.22 -0.99
CA GLU A 35 -5.70 -1.76 -2.33
C GLU A 35 -5.98 -2.92 -3.27
N TYR A 36 -5.13 -3.95 -3.27
CA TYR A 36 -5.25 -5.10 -4.16
C TYR A 36 -6.05 -6.26 -3.57
N HIS A 37 -6.47 -6.16 -2.30
CA HIS A 37 -7.07 -7.27 -1.55
C HIS A 37 -6.20 -8.53 -1.57
N ARG A 38 -4.88 -8.36 -1.40
CA ARG A 38 -3.91 -9.46 -1.37
C ARG A 38 -3.17 -9.49 -0.06
N SER A 39 -2.99 -10.69 0.48
CA SER A 39 -1.97 -10.91 1.51
C SER A 39 -0.59 -10.61 0.92
N ILE A 40 0.30 -10.01 1.72
CA ILE A 40 1.68 -9.70 1.31
C ILE A 40 2.68 -10.22 2.34
N ALA A 41 3.64 -11.01 1.87
CA ALA A 41 4.85 -11.33 2.63
C ALA A 41 5.94 -10.30 2.28
N SER A 42 6.20 -9.36 3.19
CA SER A 42 7.25 -8.36 3.05
C SER A 42 8.49 -8.82 3.80
N ILE A 43 9.54 -9.20 3.08
CA ILE A 43 10.73 -9.83 3.64
C ILE A 43 11.94 -8.96 3.36
N SER A 44 12.64 -8.54 4.42
CA SER A 44 13.87 -7.79 4.35
C SER A 44 15.03 -8.50 5.02
N THR A 45 16.23 -8.39 4.42
CA THR A 45 17.47 -8.91 5.00
C THR A 45 17.89 -8.21 6.29
N VAL A 46 17.63 -6.91 6.41
CA VAL A 46 18.02 -6.10 7.60
C VAL A 46 16.93 -5.14 8.06
N GLY A 47 15.96 -4.82 7.21
CA GLY A 47 14.82 -3.97 7.55
C GLY A 47 13.73 -4.72 8.32
N VAL A 48 12.60 -4.05 8.51
CA VAL A 48 11.38 -4.67 9.04
C VAL A 48 10.90 -5.74 8.07
N SER A 49 10.62 -6.95 8.58
CA SER A 49 9.89 -7.97 7.83
C SER A 49 8.52 -8.17 8.44
N ALA A 50 7.50 -8.44 7.63
CA ALA A 50 6.13 -8.63 8.09
C ALA A 50 5.28 -9.51 7.16
N MET A 51 4.34 -10.23 7.78
CA MET A 51 3.23 -10.90 7.10
C MET A 51 1.98 -10.03 7.23
N ILE A 52 1.35 -9.68 6.11
CA ILE A 52 0.25 -8.70 6.06
C ILE A 52 -0.98 -9.35 5.43
N ASP A 53 -2.15 -9.15 6.03
CA ASP A 53 -3.43 -9.66 5.52
C ASP A 53 -4.03 -8.76 4.41
N PRO A 54 -5.09 -9.19 3.72
CA PRO A 54 -5.75 -8.40 2.68
C PRO A 54 -6.41 -7.10 3.18
N HIS A 55 -6.53 -6.92 4.49
CA HIS A 55 -7.04 -5.69 5.12
C HIS A 55 -5.91 -4.75 5.56
N GLY A 56 -4.66 -5.05 5.18
CA GLY A 56 -3.49 -4.26 5.56
C GLY A 56 -3.09 -4.41 7.03
N ARG A 57 -3.60 -5.41 7.75
CA ARG A 57 -3.22 -5.69 9.15
C ARG A 57 -1.94 -6.51 9.16
N ILE A 58 -1.06 -6.18 10.11
CA ILE A 58 0.16 -6.95 10.33
C ILE A 58 -0.20 -8.17 11.17
N LEU A 59 -0.02 -9.36 10.61
CA LEU A 59 -0.23 -10.63 11.29
C LEU A 59 1.00 -11.04 12.10
N GLN A 60 2.20 -10.84 11.53
CA GLN A 60 3.47 -11.12 12.18
C GLN A 60 4.51 -10.08 11.74
N ARG A 61 5.44 -9.71 12.63
CA ARG A 61 6.49 -8.72 12.34
C ARG A 61 7.80 -9.06 13.03
N VAL A 62 8.89 -8.93 12.30
CA VAL A 62 10.26 -8.98 12.80
C VAL A 62 10.85 -7.57 12.77
N ARG A 63 11.52 -7.18 13.86
CA ARG A 63 12.18 -5.88 13.98
C ARG A 63 13.42 -5.83 13.07
N PRO A 64 13.85 -4.63 12.61
CA PRO A 64 15.09 -4.49 11.86
C PRO A 64 16.29 -5.04 12.65
N TYR A 65 17.34 -5.45 11.95
CA TYR A 65 18.58 -5.96 12.53
C TYR A 65 18.39 -7.14 13.50
N THR A 66 17.35 -7.93 13.29
CA THR A 66 17.02 -9.09 14.13
C THR A 66 17.01 -10.34 13.27
N THR A 67 17.83 -11.32 13.61
CA THR A 67 17.77 -12.65 13.01
C THR A 67 16.53 -13.38 13.54
N ALA A 68 15.59 -13.71 12.67
CA ALA A 68 14.38 -14.43 13.01
C ALA A 68 13.83 -15.17 11.79
N SER A 69 12.93 -16.12 12.04
CA SER A 69 12.10 -16.75 11.03
C SER A 69 10.62 -16.45 11.31
N MET A 70 9.79 -16.49 10.27
CA MET A 70 8.34 -16.29 10.36
C MET A 70 7.63 -17.40 9.61
N THR A 71 6.54 -17.90 10.17
CA THR A 71 5.68 -18.89 9.53
C THR A 71 4.25 -18.45 9.79
N GLN A 72 3.49 -18.25 8.72
CA GLN A 72 2.11 -17.80 8.83
C GLN A 72 1.26 -18.34 7.69
N THR A 73 0.01 -18.67 8.00
CA THR A 73 -1.01 -18.99 7.00
C THR A 73 -1.62 -17.70 6.47
N LEU A 74 -1.54 -17.48 5.16
CA LEU A 74 -2.04 -16.27 4.51
C LEU A 74 -3.29 -16.58 3.70
N ALA A 75 -4.29 -15.71 3.82
CA ALA A 75 -5.51 -15.81 3.02
C ALA A 75 -5.18 -15.53 1.54
N LEU A 76 -5.65 -16.40 0.67
CA LEU A 76 -5.60 -16.22 -0.78
C LEU A 76 -6.89 -15.53 -1.22
N TYR A 77 -6.78 -14.62 -2.16
CA TYR A 77 -7.93 -13.98 -2.78
C TYR A 77 -7.97 -14.37 -4.27
N GLN A 78 -9.14 -14.27 -4.92
CA GLN A 78 -9.30 -14.41 -6.37
C GLN A 78 -10.21 -13.30 -6.88
N GLY A 79 -9.97 -12.81 -8.09
CA GLY A 79 -10.67 -11.66 -8.66
C GLY A 79 -9.96 -10.34 -8.42
N GLU A 80 -10.56 -9.24 -8.88
CA GLU A 80 -9.98 -7.91 -8.79
C GLU A 80 -10.69 -7.06 -7.73
N SER A 81 -9.92 -6.28 -6.99
CA SER A 81 -10.46 -5.32 -6.01
C SER A 81 -11.13 -4.13 -6.72
N PRO A 82 -12.20 -3.54 -6.15
CA PRO A 82 -12.80 -2.32 -6.70
C PRO A 82 -11.80 -1.15 -6.82
N ALA A 83 -10.84 -1.05 -5.90
CA ALA A 83 -9.80 -0.02 -5.94
C ALA A 83 -8.88 -0.18 -7.16
N HIS A 84 -8.44 -1.40 -7.46
CA HIS A 84 -7.68 -1.67 -8.68
C HIS A 84 -8.48 -1.40 -9.96
N HIS A 85 -9.76 -1.80 -10.01
CA HIS A 85 -10.58 -1.65 -11.21
C HIS A 85 -10.99 -0.19 -11.48
N ASN A 86 -11.38 0.56 -10.45
CA ASN A 86 -11.96 1.90 -10.58
C ASN A 86 -11.03 3.03 -10.12
N GLY A 87 -9.87 2.72 -9.55
CA GLY A 87 -9.02 3.69 -8.84
C GLY A 87 -8.65 4.92 -9.68
N LEU A 88 -8.16 4.70 -10.90
CA LEU A 88 -7.78 5.81 -11.80
C LEU A 88 -8.98 6.67 -12.21
N TRP A 89 -10.14 6.06 -12.45
CA TRP A 89 -11.36 6.80 -12.80
C TRP A 89 -11.82 7.70 -11.65
N VAL A 90 -11.76 7.18 -10.42
CA VAL A 90 -12.08 7.96 -9.22
C VAL A 90 -11.06 9.09 -9.01
N GLU A 91 -9.76 8.81 -9.20
CA GLU A 91 -8.69 9.81 -9.07
C GLU A 91 -8.88 10.96 -10.07
N TYR A 92 -8.93 10.67 -11.37
CA TYR A 92 -9.10 11.70 -12.39
C TYR A 92 -10.45 12.41 -12.28
N GLY A 93 -11.52 11.68 -12.01
CA GLY A 93 -12.85 12.26 -11.78
C GLY A 93 -12.85 13.25 -10.62
N SER A 94 -12.21 12.90 -9.50
CA SER A 94 -12.10 13.78 -8.33
C SER A 94 -11.30 15.05 -8.63
N LEU A 95 -10.19 14.94 -9.38
CA LEU A 95 -9.37 16.10 -9.79
C LEU A 95 -10.14 17.03 -10.73
N ILE A 96 -10.89 16.50 -11.69
CA ILE A 96 -11.74 17.29 -12.59
C ILE A 96 -12.79 18.05 -11.78
N VAL A 97 -13.51 17.38 -10.88
CA VAL A 97 -14.54 18.02 -10.04
C VAL A 97 -13.94 19.11 -9.16
N ALA A 98 -12.80 18.85 -8.51
CA ALA A 98 -12.10 19.85 -7.69
C ALA A 98 -11.64 21.06 -8.52
N GLY A 99 -11.10 20.82 -9.72
CA GLY A 99 -10.70 21.88 -10.65
C GLY A 99 -11.87 22.75 -11.11
N LEU A 100 -12.99 22.14 -11.49
CA LEU A 100 -14.21 22.88 -11.87
C LEU A 100 -14.77 23.70 -10.71
N ALA A 101 -14.76 23.16 -9.49
CA ALA A 101 -15.18 23.88 -8.28
C ALA A 101 -14.27 25.08 -7.96
N ALA A 102 -12.96 24.94 -8.16
CA ALA A 102 -12.02 26.05 -7.98
C ALA A 102 -12.24 27.15 -9.03
N LEU A 103 -12.45 26.78 -10.30
CA LEU A 103 -12.73 27.72 -11.39
C LEU A 103 -14.04 28.47 -11.20
N SER A 104 -15.12 27.79 -10.81
CA SER A 104 -16.42 28.43 -10.55
C SER A 104 -16.35 29.43 -9.40
N ARG A 105 -15.63 29.08 -8.32
CA ARG A 105 -15.41 29.96 -7.17
C ARG A 105 -14.57 31.19 -7.54
N SER A 106 -13.53 31.02 -8.36
CA SER A 106 -12.71 32.14 -8.84
C SER A 106 -13.53 33.13 -9.69
N ARG A 107 -14.37 32.61 -10.60
CA ARG A 107 -15.28 33.45 -11.42
C ARG A 107 -16.29 34.23 -10.57
N SER A 108 -16.82 33.63 -9.50
CA SER A 108 -17.75 34.31 -8.60
C SER A 108 -17.12 35.45 -7.80
N ARG A 109 -15.80 35.39 -7.54
CA ARG A 109 -15.04 36.44 -6.84
C ARG A 109 -14.69 37.61 -7.76
N LEU A 110 -14.39 37.36 -9.03
CA LEU A 110 -14.07 38.39 -10.02
C LEU A 110 -15.31 39.16 -10.51
N ARG A 111 -16.52 38.60 -10.35
CA ARG A 111 -17.79 39.27 -10.69
C ARG A 111 -18.39 40.09 -9.54
N ARG A 112 -17.77 40.06 -8.35
CA ARG A 112 -18.11 40.90 -7.19
C ARG A 112 -17.10 42.03 -7.11
#